data_AF-A0A934AYI5-F1
#
_entry.id   AF-A0A934AYI5-F1
#
_cell.length_a   1.000
_cell.length_b   1.000
_cell.length_c   1.000
_cell.angle_alpha   90.00
_cell.angle_beta   90.00
_cell.angle_gamma   90.00
#
_symmetry.space_group_name_H-M   'P 1'
#
loop_
_entity.id
_entity.type
_entity.pdbx_description
1 polymer ?
#
loop_
_entity_poly.entity_id
_entity_poly.type
_entity_poly.pdbx_seq_one_letter_code
_entity_poly.pdbx_strand_id
1 'polypeptide(L)'
;MLDIELKWLAVLLVNFLVLVYVLNILLFRPLLALFKERENSVKGSLDAAKEMDSKKEEGIEKMNKELSEARHGAKDAFEKLREEGLNSQKAFMAEAEVQAAAMLQKAREELKAEAEKAKTALKADAEKFSEDIVRKLVKA
;
A
#
# COMPACT_ATOMS: atom_id res chain seq x y z
N MET A 1 -23.16 9.88 100.19
CA MET A 1 -23.09 8.46 99.80
C MET A 1 -23.31 8.34 98.28
N LEU A 2 -22.54 9.10 97.48
CA LEU A 2 -22.58 9.08 96.00
C LEU A 2 -21.19 9.39 95.38
N ASP A 3 -20.09 9.25 96.14
CA ASP A 3 -18.75 9.62 95.65
C ASP A 3 -17.97 8.44 95.06
N ILE A 4 -18.51 7.23 95.18
CA ILE A 4 -17.84 5.98 94.78
C ILE A 4 -18.22 5.57 93.35
N GLU A 5 -19.31 6.08 92.76
CA GLU A 5 -19.75 5.62 91.44
C GLU A 5 -19.07 6.32 90.25
N LEU A 6 -18.71 7.61 90.38
CA LEU A 6 -18.18 8.38 89.25
C LEU A 6 -16.73 8.00 88.88
N LYS A 7 -15.88 7.69 89.86
CA LYS A 7 -14.48 7.27 89.62
C LYS A 7 -14.42 5.89 88.95
N TRP A 8 -15.24 4.95 89.40
CA TRP A 8 -15.35 3.63 88.78
C TRP A 8 -15.89 3.71 87.36
N LEU A 9 -16.92 4.53 87.13
CA LEU A 9 -17.46 4.79 85.79
C LEU A 9 -16.40 5.41 84.87
N ALA A 10 -15.58 6.34 85.36
CA ALA A 10 -14.45 6.89 84.60
C ALA A 10 -13.40 5.84 84.23
N VAL A 11 -13.05 4.93 85.15
CA VAL A 11 -12.10 3.82 84.87
C VAL A 11 -12.67 2.84 83.84
N LEU A 12 -13.96 2.49 83.94
CA LEU A 12 -14.67 1.67 82.96
C LEU A 12 -14.72 2.34 81.58
N LEU A 13 -14.99 3.65 81.53
CA LEU A 13 -14.99 4.42 80.30
C LEU A 13 -13.61 4.44 79.63
N VAL A 14 -12.55 4.68 80.42
CA VAL A 14 -11.18 4.64 79.91
C VAL A 14 -10.83 3.24 79.39
N ASN A 15 -11.19 2.18 80.13
CA ASN A 15 -10.96 0.80 79.68
C ASN A 15 -11.71 0.49 78.37
N PHE A 16 -12.97 0.89 78.27
CA PHE A 16 -13.76 0.74 77.04
C PHE A 16 -13.15 1.52 75.87
N LEU A 17 -12.71 2.76 76.08
CA LEU A 17 -12.05 3.56 75.04
C LEU A 17 -10.72 2.94 74.60
N VAL A 18 -9.92 2.40 75.52
CA VAL A 18 -8.69 1.67 75.20
C VAL A 18 -9.02 0.42 74.40
N LEU A 19 -10.04 -0.35 74.78
CA LEU A 19 -10.48 -1.53 74.06
C LEU A 19 -10.94 -1.17 72.64
N VAL A 20 -11.76 -0.14 72.48
CA VAL A 20 -12.21 0.37 71.17
C VAL A 20 -11.02 0.82 70.33
N TYR A 21 -10.04 1.50 70.92
CA TYR A 21 -8.83 1.94 70.22
C TYR A 21 -8.01 0.75 69.70
N VAL A 22 -7.79 -0.26 70.55
CA VAL A 22 -7.10 -1.50 70.16
C VAL A 22 -7.88 -2.22 69.06
N LEU A 23 -9.20 -2.35 69.22
CA LEU A 23 -10.06 -3.02 68.24
C LEU A 23 -10.10 -2.29 66.89
N ASN A 24 -10.07 -0.95 66.91
CA ASN A 24 -9.99 -0.12 65.71
C ASN A 24 -8.72 -0.42 64.90
N ILE A 25 -7.57 -0.55 65.58
CA ILE A 25 -6.29 -0.86 64.92
C ILE A 25 -6.25 -2.32 64.45
N LEU A 26 -6.73 -3.26 65.27
CA LEU A 26 -6.55 -4.70 65.07
C LEU A 26 -7.61 -5.32 64.15
N LEU A 27 -8.82 -4.75 64.09
CA LEU A 27 -9.96 -5.33 63.37
C LEU A 27 -10.55 -4.38 62.32
N PHE A 28 -10.97 -3.17 62.70
CA PHE A 28 -11.69 -2.30 61.76
C PHE A 28 -10.81 -1.80 60.61
N ARG A 29 -9.57 -1.38 60.91
CA ARG A 29 -8.60 -0.95 59.89
C ARG A 29 -8.25 -2.06 58.87
N PRO A 30 -7.81 -3.26 59.26
CA PRO A 30 -7.48 -4.30 58.29
C PRO A 30 -8.71 -4.80 57.54
N LEU A 31 -9.89 -4.85 58.18
CA LEU A 31 -11.12 -5.29 57.52
C LEU A 31 -11.55 -4.30 56.42
N LEU A 32 -11.51 -3.00 56.70
CA LEU A 32 -11.81 -1.96 55.70
C LEU A 32 -10.78 -1.96 54.57
N ALA A 33 -9.51 -2.17 54.87
CA ALA A 33 -8.46 -2.28 53.84
C ALA A 33 -8.73 -3.46 52.89
N LEU A 34 -9.09 -4.63 53.42
CA LEU A 34 -9.45 -5.82 52.65
C LEU A 34 -10.66 -5.59 51.73
N PHE A 35 -11.70 -4.92 52.22
CA PHE A 35 -12.87 -4.59 51.39
C PHE A 35 -12.50 -3.62 50.27
N LYS A 36 -11.69 -2.60 50.57
CA LYS A 36 -11.23 -1.63 49.58
C LYS A 36 -10.32 -2.26 48.53
N GLU A 37 -9.47 -3.20 48.93
CA GLU A 37 -8.59 -3.95 48.02
C GLU A 37 -9.40 -4.86 47.09
N ARG A 38 -10.43 -5.56 47.61
CA ARG A 38 -11.34 -6.35 46.77
C ARG A 38 -12.11 -5.47 45.78
N GLU A 39 -12.64 -4.34 46.24
CA GLU A 39 -13.36 -3.41 45.38
C GLU A 39 -12.45 -2.84 44.28
N ASN A 40 -11.24 -2.43 44.63
CA ASN A 40 -10.24 -1.93 43.69
C ASN A 40 -9.78 -3.00 42.69
N SER A 41 -9.56 -4.24 43.14
CA SER A 41 -9.16 -5.33 42.26
C SER A 41 -10.27 -5.66 41.25
N VAL A 42 -11.52 -5.76 41.70
CA VAL A 42 -12.64 -6.09 40.80
C VAL A 42 -12.91 -4.97 39.81
N LYS A 43 -12.94 -3.71 40.26
CA LYS A 43 -13.12 -2.55 39.38
C LYS A 43 -11.95 -2.42 38.41
N GLY A 44 -10.71 -2.55 38.90
CA GLY A 44 -9.51 -2.47 38.08
C GLY A 44 -9.46 -3.55 36.99
N SER A 45 -9.85 -4.80 37.31
CA SER A 45 -9.92 -5.86 36.30
C SER A 45 -11.02 -5.60 35.26
N LEU A 46 -12.17 -5.06 35.66
CA LEU A 46 -13.25 -4.72 34.74
C LEU A 46 -12.87 -3.55 33.82
N ASP A 47 -12.23 -2.52 34.36
CA ASP A 47 -11.80 -1.36 33.60
C ASP A 47 -10.66 -1.72 32.64
N ALA A 48 -9.71 -2.56 33.08
CA ALA A 48 -8.67 -3.11 32.21
C ALA A 48 -9.26 -3.94 31.06
N ALA A 49 -10.28 -4.78 31.33
CA ALA A 49 -10.97 -5.55 30.30
C ALA A 49 -11.65 -4.64 29.26
N LYS A 50 -12.36 -3.60 29.71
CA LYS A 50 -12.99 -2.60 28.82
C LYS A 50 -11.96 -1.85 27.99
N GLU A 51 -10.83 -1.46 28.58
CA GLU A 51 -9.76 -0.78 27.87
C GLU A 51 -9.12 -1.70 26.82
N MET A 52 -8.94 -2.99 27.13
CA MET A 52 -8.46 -3.98 26.17
C MET A 52 -9.43 -4.19 25.01
N ASP A 53 -10.73 -4.28 25.28
CA ASP A 53 -11.75 -4.42 24.25
C ASP A 53 -11.81 -3.17 23.34
N SER A 54 -11.77 -1.97 23.93
CA SER A 54 -11.73 -0.71 23.18
C SER A 54 -10.47 -0.62 22.30
N LYS A 55 -9.28 -0.94 22.84
CA LYS A 55 -8.04 -0.98 22.05
C LYS A 55 -8.07 -2.01 20.93
N LYS A 56 -8.71 -3.15 21.16
CA LYS A 56 -8.90 -4.18 20.15
C LYS A 56 -9.82 -3.69 19.02
N GLU A 57 -10.94 -3.06 19.35
CA GLU A 57 -11.85 -2.47 18.36
C GLU A 57 -11.14 -1.38 17.54
N GLU A 58 -10.44 -0.45 18.19
CA GLU A 58 -9.63 0.56 17.51
C GLU A 58 -8.55 -0.05 16.61
N GLY A 59 -7.91 -1.12 17.07
CA GLY A 59 -6.89 -1.85 16.30
C GLY A 59 -7.48 -2.50 15.05
N ILE A 60 -8.66 -3.13 15.18
CA ILE A 60 -9.38 -3.74 14.05
C ILE A 60 -9.83 -2.66 13.07
N GLU A 61 -10.33 -1.52 13.54
CA GLU A 61 -10.76 -0.42 12.70
C GLU A 61 -9.57 0.16 11.90
N LYS A 62 -8.44 0.43 12.57
CA LYS A 62 -7.21 0.89 11.92
C LYS A 62 -6.71 -0.11 10.88
N MET A 63 -6.64 -1.39 11.23
CA MET A 63 -6.23 -2.46 10.31
C MET A 63 -7.15 -2.51 9.08
N ASN A 64 -8.47 -2.45 9.27
CA ASN A 64 -9.43 -2.47 8.16
C ASN A 64 -9.28 -1.24 7.26
N LYS A 65 -9.03 -0.07 7.85
CA LYS A 65 -8.78 1.17 7.11
C LYS A 65 -7.51 1.07 6.28
N GLU A 66 -6.39 0.66 6.88
CA GLU A 66 -5.12 0.46 6.17
C GLU A 66 -5.24 -0.57 5.04
N LEU A 67 -5.96 -1.68 5.27
CA LEU A 67 -6.20 -2.69 4.25
C LEU A 67 -7.03 -2.14 3.08
N SER A 68 -8.04 -1.31 3.37
CA SER A 68 -8.86 -0.65 2.36
C SER A 68 -8.05 0.35 1.52
N GLU A 69 -7.26 1.20 2.18
CA GLU A 69 -6.37 2.16 1.55
C GLU A 69 -5.31 1.47 0.68
N ALA A 70 -4.69 0.40 1.19
CA ALA A 70 -3.72 -0.38 0.42
C ALA A 70 -4.35 -1.03 -0.82
N ARG A 71 -5.57 -1.57 -0.70
CA ARG A 71 -6.31 -2.13 -1.85
C ARG A 71 -6.67 -1.07 -2.88
N HIS A 72 -7.07 0.12 -2.44
CA HIS A 72 -7.36 1.22 -3.35
C HIS A 72 -6.10 1.70 -4.07
N GLY A 73 -5.02 1.94 -3.31
CA GLY A 73 -3.73 2.32 -3.88
C GLY A 73 -3.17 1.29 -4.86
N ALA A 74 -3.34 -0.01 -4.58
CA ALA A 74 -2.95 -1.07 -5.49
C ALA A 74 -3.76 -1.06 -6.80
N LYS A 75 -5.08 -0.83 -6.73
CA LYS A 75 -5.92 -0.69 -7.93
C LYS A 75 -5.51 0.52 -8.76
N ASP A 76 -5.32 1.67 -8.13
CA ASP A 76 -4.92 2.91 -8.80
C ASP A 76 -3.55 2.76 -9.48
N ALA A 77 -2.60 2.10 -8.80
CA ALA A 77 -1.29 1.81 -9.38
C ALA A 77 -1.39 0.86 -10.59
N PHE A 78 -2.25 -0.16 -10.50
CA PHE A 78 -2.46 -1.10 -11.60
C PHE A 78 -3.14 -0.43 -12.80
N GLU A 79 -4.11 0.45 -12.56
CA GLU A 79 -4.77 1.23 -13.61
C GLU A 79 -3.79 2.19 -14.30
N LYS A 80 -2.94 2.89 -13.55
CA LYS A 80 -1.88 3.74 -14.12
C LYS A 80 -0.90 2.94 -14.97
N LEU A 81 -0.39 1.81 -14.46
CA LEU A 81 0.52 0.95 -15.22
C LEU A 81 -0.14 0.42 -16.50
N ARG A 82 -1.43 0.08 -16.44
CA ARG A 82 -2.19 -0.36 -17.61
C ARG A 82 -2.32 0.76 -18.63
N GLU A 83 -2.64 1.98 -18.20
CA GLU A 83 -2.77 3.14 -19.08
C GLU A 83 -1.43 3.52 -19.72
N GLU A 84 -0.35 3.56 -18.93
CA GLU A 84 1.01 3.77 -19.41
C GLU A 84 1.43 2.70 -20.43
N GLY A 85 1.13 1.43 -20.15
CA GLY A 85 1.38 0.32 -21.06
C GLY A 85 0.63 0.46 -22.38
N LEU A 86 -0.65 0.83 -22.35
CA LEU A 86 -1.46 1.08 -23.55
C LEU A 86 -0.95 2.27 -24.36
N ASN A 87 -0.55 3.36 -23.70
CA ASN A 87 -0.01 4.54 -24.36
C ASN A 87 1.36 4.24 -25.00
N SER A 88 2.23 3.50 -24.30
CA SER A 88 3.51 3.05 -24.83
C SER A 88 3.34 2.12 -26.03
N GLN A 89 2.40 1.16 -25.94
CA GLN A 89 2.06 0.28 -27.07
C GLN A 89 1.59 1.08 -28.29
N LYS A 90 0.69 2.06 -28.09
CA LYS A 90 0.22 2.93 -29.18
C LYS A 90 1.36 3.74 -29.79
N ALA A 91 2.24 4.31 -28.98
CA ALA A 91 3.39 5.07 -29.44
C ALA A 91 4.34 4.19 -30.26
N PHE A 92 4.64 2.98 -29.77
CA PHE A 92 5.49 2.02 -30.47
C PHE A 92 4.88 1.56 -31.80
N MET A 93 3.58 1.29 -31.85
CA MET A 93 2.89 0.94 -33.10
C MET A 93 2.92 2.10 -34.10
N ALA A 94 2.65 3.33 -33.66
CA ALA A 94 2.71 4.50 -34.52
C ALA A 94 4.12 4.72 -35.09
N GLU A 95 5.15 4.54 -34.26
CA GLU A 95 6.54 4.63 -34.71
C GLU A 95 6.89 3.52 -35.72
N ALA A 96 6.45 2.28 -35.47
CA ALA A 96 6.65 1.17 -36.38
C ALA A 96 5.95 1.41 -37.74
N GLU A 97 4.74 1.98 -37.75
CA GLU A 97 4.04 2.35 -38.97
C GLU A 97 4.80 3.42 -39.76
N VAL A 98 5.33 4.45 -39.09
CA VAL A 98 6.15 5.50 -39.73
C VAL A 98 7.42 4.91 -40.31
N GLN A 99 8.12 4.04 -39.58
CA GLN A 99 9.33 3.37 -40.05
C GLN A 99 9.03 2.45 -41.25
N ALA A 100 7.93 1.69 -41.21
CA ALA A 100 7.51 0.84 -42.31
C ALA A 100 7.17 1.65 -43.57
N ALA A 101 6.45 2.77 -43.41
CA ALA A 101 6.13 3.67 -44.51
C ALA A 101 7.39 4.28 -45.14
N ALA A 102 8.35 4.71 -44.30
CA ALA A 102 9.64 5.23 -44.77
C ALA A 102 10.46 4.17 -45.50
N MET A 103 10.47 2.92 -44.99
CA MET A 103 11.16 1.80 -45.65
C MET A 103 10.54 1.48 -47.00
N LEU A 104 9.20 1.46 -47.10
CA LEU A 104 8.49 1.23 -48.36
C LEU A 104 8.76 2.34 -49.37
N GLN A 105 8.81 3.59 -48.92
CA GLN A 105 9.14 4.72 -49.78
C GLN A 105 10.58 4.61 -50.34
N LYS A 106 11.57 4.31 -49.49
CA LYS A 106 12.95 4.08 -49.93
C LYS A 106 13.05 2.94 -50.94
N ALA A 107 12.41 1.80 -50.66
CA ALA A 107 12.41 0.65 -51.57
C ALA A 107 11.79 1.00 -52.94
N ARG A 108 10.74 1.84 -52.96
CA ARG A 108 10.13 2.33 -54.22
C ARG A 108 11.06 3.26 -54.99
N GLU A 109 11.80 4.12 -54.31
CA GLU A 109 12.77 5.01 -54.92
C GLU A 109 13.95 4.23 -55.51
N GLU A 110 14.48 3.25 -54.77
CA GLU A 110 15.53 2.34 -55.24
C GLU A 110 15.08 1.52 -56.45
N LEU A 111 13.86 0.94 -56.42
CA LEU A 111 13.30 0.21 -57.55
C LEU A 111 13.16 1.08 -58.80
N LYS A 112 12.72 2.33 -58.65
CA LYS A 112 12.63 3.27 -59.79
C LYS A 112 14.01 3.58 -60.35
N ALA A 113 15.00 3.83 -59.50
CA ALA A 113 16.36 4.10 -59.93
C ALA A 113 16.96 2.88 -60.67
N GLU A 114 16.72 1.68 -60.16
CA GLU A 114 17.23 0.45 -60.78
C GLU A 114 16.50 0.13 -62.10
N ALA A 115 15.20 0.40 -62.20
CA ALA A 115 14.44 0.28 -63.44
C ALA A 115 14.96 1.23 -64.54
N GLU A 116 15.28 2.49 -64.21
CA GLU A 116 15.86 3.43 -65.16
C GLU A 116 17.30 3.04 -65.58
N LYS A 117 18.11 2.50 -64.65
CA LYS A 117 19.42 1.91 -65.01
C LYS A 117 19.28 0.71 -65.95
N ALA A 118 18.36 -0.22 -65.65
CA ALA A 118 18.13 -1.38 -66.50
C ALA A 118 17.66 -0.95 -67.90
N LYS A 119 16.78 0.05 -67.99
CA LYS A 119 16.28 0.60 -69.25
C LYS A 119 17.37 1.29 -70.07
N THR A 120 18.26 2.04 -69.44
CA THR A 120 19.40 2.68 -70.11
C THR A 120 20.42 1.65 -70.60
N ALA A 121 20.71 0.62 -69.80
CA ALA A 121 21.54 -0.51 -70.23
C ALA A 121 20.95 -1.24 -71.44
N LEU A 122 19.64 -1.54 -71.41
CA LEU A 122 18.95 -2.20 -72.52
C LEU A 122 19.02 -1.39 -73.83
N LYS A 123 18.92 -0.05 -73.74
CA LYS A 123 19.08 0.83 -74.90
C LYS A 123 20.50 0.77 -75.46
N ALA A 124 21.52 0.84 -74.60
CA ALA A 124 22.91 0.75 -75.03
C ALA A 124 23.23 -0.60 -75.69
N ASP A 125 22.66 -1.69 -75.17
CA ASP A 125 22.81 -3.02 -75.77
C ASP A 125 22.08 -3.11 -77.12
N ALA A 126 20.89 -2.52 -77.25
CA ALA A 126 20.17 -2.46 -78.52
C ALA A 126 20.92 -1.65 -79.60
N GLU A 127 21.57 -0.54 -79.21
CA GLU A 127 22.42 0.26 -80.11
C GLU A 127 23.63 -0.56 -80.58
N LYS A 128 24.33 -1.24 -79.67
CA LYS A 128 25.45 -2.15 -80.02
C LYS A 128 25.02 -3.26 -80.97
N PHE A 129 23.89 -3.94 -80.70
CA PHE A 129 23.39 -4.97 -81.60
C PHE A 129 23.05 -4.42 -82.99
N SER A 130 22.49 -3.21 -83.06
CA SER A 130 22.21 -2.55 -84.33
C SER A 130 23.50 -2.24 -85.10
N GLU A 131 24.54 -1.78 -84.42
CA GLU A 131 25.86 -1.51 -85.00
C GLU A 131 26.55 -2.80 -85.50
N ASP A 132 26.45 -3.89 -84.73
CA ASP A 132 26.96 -5.21 -85.12
C ASP A 132 26.25 -5.78 -86.34
N ILE A 133 24.91 -5.61 -86.43
CA ILE A 133 24.12 -6.01 -87.61
C ILE A 133 24.58 -5.24 -88.85
N VAL A 134 24.72 -3.90 -88.75
CA VAL A 134 25.17 -3.05 -89.86
C VAL A 134 26.59 -3.44 -90.29
N ARG A 135 27.50 -3.66 -89.33
CA ARG A 135 28.89 -4.07 -89.62
C ARG A 135 28.97 -5.43 -90.32
N LYS A 136 28.03 -6.34 -90.03
CA LYS A 136 27.96 -7.67 -90.66
C LYS A 136 27.33 -7.63 -92.06
N LEU A 137 26.37 -6.74 -92.30
CA LEU A 137 25.76 -6.50 -93.61
C LEU A 137 26.69 -5.78 -94.60
N VAL A 138 27.50 -4.83 -94.15
CA VAL A 138 28.43 -4.06 -95.01
C VAL A 138 29.71 -4.84 -95.35
N LYS A 139 30.01 -5.93 -94.64
CA LYS A 139 31.14 -6.83 -94.93
C LYS A 139 30.79 -8.01 -95.85
N ALA A 140 29.56 -8.06 -96.37
CA ALA A 140 29.13 -8.93 -97.46
C ALA A 140 29.13 -8.14 -98.77
#